data_AF-A0A821UVW7-F1
#
_entry.id   AF-A0A821UVW7-F1
#
_cell.length_a   1.000
_cell.length_b   1.000
_cell.length_c   1.000
_cell.angle_alpha   90.00
_cell.angle_beta   90.00
_cell.angle_gamma   90.00
#
_symmetry.space_group_name_H-M   'P 1'
#
loop_
_entity.id
_entity.type
_entity.pdbx_description
1 polymer ?
#
loop_
_entity_poly.entity_id
_entity_poly.type
_entity_poly.pdbx_seq_one_letter_code
_entity_poly.pdbx_strand_id
1 'polypeptide(L)'
;MKTVFIICIFVYVVCGNEEDFRTIDSIIQEEPCASQGGICTVAADCPKGHLAEKPDLCPKQRKHGVECCHGQSLKELRCQKRGGACIKLNDFCNIQLIFEAEDCPSGRKCCMLV
;
A
#
# COMPACT_ATOMS: atom_id res chain seq x y z
N MET A 1 33.72 14.56 14.14
CA MET A 1 33.37 14.62 12.71
C MET A 1 32.59 13.38 12.24
N LYS A 2 33.03 12.16 12.56
CA LYS A 2 32.33 10.91 12.18
C LYS A 2 30.89 10.79 12.72
N THR A 3 30.67 11.21 13.98
CA THR A 3 29.34 11.21 14.62
C THR A 3 28.36 12.20 13.99
N VAL A 4 28.82 13.38 13.56
CA VAL A 4 27.97 14.37 12.88
C VAL A 4 27.50 13.85 11.52
N PHE A 5 28.39 13.17 10.78
CA PHE A 5 28.04 12.55 9.49
C PHE A 5 26.98 11.45 9.65
N ILE A 6 27.10 10.60 10.68
CA ILE A 6 26.12 9.54 10.96
C ILE A 6 24.77 10.15 11.33
N ILE A 7 24.75 11.20 12.15
CA ILE A 7 23.51 11.89 12.53
C ILE A 7 22.85 12.52 11.30
N CYS A 8 23.61 13.19 10.43
CA CYS A 8 23.06 13.77 9.21
C CYS A 8 22.48 12.71 8.28
N ILE A 9 23.14 11.57 8.09
CA ILE A 9 22.63 10.47 7.27
C ILE A 9 21.36 9.88 7.88
N PHE A 10 21.35 9.62 9.20
CA PHE A 10 20.17 9.09 9.88
C PHE A 10 18.97 10.05 9.76
N VAL A 11 19.19 11.35 9.97
CA VAL A 11 18.14 12.37 9.81
C VAL A 11 17.65 12.42 8.36
N TYR A 12 18.54 12.36 7.37
CA TYR A 12 18.15 12.35 5.96
C TYR A 12 17.29 11.12 5.59
N VAL A 13 17.68 9.94 6.08
CA VAL A 13 16.96 8.69 5.85
C VAL A 13 15.59 8.69 6.54
N VAL A 14 15.52 9.16 7.79
CA VAL A 14 14.25 9.25 8.54
C VAL A 14 13.29 10.25 7.87
N CYS A 15 13.77 11.42 7.47
CA CYS A 15 12.94 12.43 6.80
C CYS A 15 12.44 11.98 5.42
N GLY A 16 13.27 11.29 4.62
CA GLY A 16 12.86 10.80 3.30
C GLY A 16 11.74 9.75 3.37
N ASN A 17 11.79 8.87 4.38
CA ASN A 17 10.77 7.84 4.58
C ASN A 17 9.39 8.43 4.94
N GLU A 18 9.37 9.58 5.64
CA GLU A 18 8.12 10.24 6.05
C GLU A 18 7.41 10.90 4.86
N GLU A 19 8.16 11.43 3.90
CA GLU A 19 7.58 12.06 2.68
C GLU A 19 7.00 11.02 1.72
N ASP A 20 7.67 9.87 1.56
CA ASP A 20 7.13 8.75 0.76
C ASP A 20 5.82 8.23 1.36
N PHE A 21 5.76 8.06 2.69
CA PHE A 21 4.55 7.59 3.37
C PHE A 21 3.38 8.59 3.24
N ARG A 22 3.66 9.90 3.40
CA ARG A 22 2.65 10.96 3.21
C ARG A 22 2.13 11.00 1.77
N THR A 23 3.00 10.75 0.80
CA THR A 23 2.62 10.71 -0.62
C THR A 23 1.65 9.55 -0.86
N ILE A 24 1.95 8.35 -0.36
CA ILE A 24 1.08 7.16 -0.52
C ILE A 24 -0.27 7.37 0.20
N ASP A 25 -0.28 7.97 1.39
CA ASP A 25 -1.53 8.21 2.13
C ASP A 25 -2.44 9.27 1.47
N SER A 26 -1.87 10.14 0.63
CA SER A 26 -2.63 11.11 -0.17
C SER A 26 -3.29 10.52 -1.42
N ILE A 27 -3.01 9.25 -1.74
CA ILE A 27 -3.55 8.59 -2.93
C ILE A 27 -4.98 8.10 -2.66
N ILE A 28 -5.91 8.61 -3.45
CA ILE A 28 -7.32 8.22 -3.41
C ILE A 28 -7.48 7.04 -4.36
N GLN A 29 -8.20 6.02 -3.90
CA GLN A 29 -8.55 4.89 -4.73
C GLN A 29 -9.70 5.30 -5.66
N GLU A 30 -9.46 5.22 -6.97
CA GLU A 30 -10.45 5.58 -7.99
C GLU A 30 -11.23 4.34 -8.46
N GLU A 31 -12.54 4.52 -8.70
CA GLU A 31 -13.45 3.43 -9.08
C GLU A 31 -13.01 2.65 -10.34
N PRO A 32 -12.48 3.27 -11.41
CA PRO A 32 -12.04 2.53 -12.59
C PRO A 32 -10.91 1.52 -12.33
N CYS A 33 -10.03 1.82 -11.37
CA CYS A 33 -8.95 0.92 -10.94
C CYS A 33 -9.46 -0.14 -9.94
N ALA A 34 -10.25 0.31 -8.95
CA ALA A 34 -10.82 -0.57 -7.93
C ALA A 34 -11.75 -1.63 -8.53
N SER A 35 -12.56 -1.27 -9.53
CA SER A 35 -13.46 -2.17 -10.26
C SER A 35 -12.74 -3.23 -11.09
N GLN A 36 -11.42 -3.07 -11.32
CA GLN A 36 -10.56 -4.07 -11.95
C GLN A 36 -9.66 -4.80 -10.93
N GLY A 37 -9.96 -4.67 -9.63
CA GLY A 37 -9.19 -5.31 -8.55
C GLY A 37 -7.80 -4.72 -8.36
N GLY A 38 -7.56 -3.50 -8.84
CA GLY A 38 -6.30 -2.79 -8.65
C GLY A 38 -6.37 -1.71 -7.57
N ILE A 39 -5.20 -1.17 -7.23
CA ILE A 39 -5.07 0.00 -6.37
C ILE A 39 -4.31 1.13 -7.09
N CYS A 40 -4.72 2.36 -6.85
CA CYS A 40 -3.97 3.54 -7.24
C CYS A 40 -2.77 3.67 -6.32
N THR A 41 -1.56 3.63 -6.90
CA THR A 41 -0.29 3.80 -6.18
C THR A 41 0.73 4.50 -7.08
N VAL A 42 1.88 4.91 -6.54
CA VAL A 42 2.96 5.48 -7.36
C VAL A 42 3.47 4.40 -8.29
N ALA A 43 3.60 4.70 -9.60
CA ALA A 43 3.98 3.70 -10.60
C ALA A 43 5.33 3.01 -10.28
N ALA A 44 6.24 3.73 -9.62
CA ALA A 44 7.54 3.21 -9.18
C ALA A 44 7.45 2.19 -8.03
N ASP A 45 6.37 2.24 -7.23
CA ASP A 45 6.13 1.32 -6.12
C ASP A 45 5.36 0.06 -6.54
N CYS A 46 4.79 0.07 -7.75
CA CYS A 46 4.13 -1.10 -8.29
C CYS A 46 5.17 -2.15 -8.75
N PRO A 47 5.05 -3.42 -8.35
CA PRO A 47 5.93 -4.48 -8.81
C PRO A 47 5.96 -4.58 -10.34
N LYS A 48 7.12 -4.89 -10.91
CA LYS A 48 7.27 -5.07 -12.36
C LYS A 48 6.26 -6.11 -12.86
N GLY A 49 5.46 -5.73 -13.86
CA GLY A 49 4.43 -6.59 -14.44
C GLY A 49 3.05 -6.52 -13.76
N HIS A 50 2.89 -5.72 -12.69
CA HIS A 50 1.59 -5.50 -12.03
C HIS A 50 0.93 -4.17 -12.40
N LEU A 51 1.61 -3.30 -13.13
CA LEU A 51 0.99 -2.09 -13.67
C LEU A 51 -0.10 -2.46 -14.67
N ALA A 52 -1.21 -1.72 -14.62
CA ALA A 52 -2.29 -1.87 -15.57
C ALA A 52 -1.82 -1.68 -17.02
N GLU A 53 -2.18 -2.62 -17.89
CA GLU A 53 -1.95 -2.47 -19.33
C GLU A 53 -2.80 -1.33 -19.91
N LYS A 54 -3.98 -1.09 -19.33
CA LYS A 54 -4.84 0.04 -19.69
C LYS A 54 -4.40 1.29 -18.93
N PRO A 55 -4.02 2.37 -19.63
CA PRO A 55 -3.81 3.67 -19.00
C PRO A 55 -5.14 4.27 -18.52
N ASP A 56 -5.07 5.34 -17.71
CA ASP A 56 -6.21 6.15 -17.26
C ASP A 56 -7.19 5.48 -16.29
N LEU A 57 -6.72 4.53 -15.48
CA LEU A 57 -7.51 3.96 -14.39
C LEU A 57 -7.48 4.80 -13.09
N CYS A 58 -6.46 5.66 -12.92
CA CYS A 58 -6.36 6.67 -11.86
C CYS A 58 -6.21 8.10 -12.46
N PRO A 59 -7.19 8.55 -13.26
CA PRO A 59 -7.04 9.74 -14.11
C PRO A 59 -6.87 11.05 -13.32
N LYS A 60 -7.44 11.16 -12.11
CA LYS A 60 -7.35 12.40 -11.32
C LYS A 60 -5.95 12.63 -10.76
N GLN A 61 -5.19 11.55 -10.56
CA GLN A 61 -3.89 11.58 -9.87
C GLN A 61 -2.70 11.20 -10.76
N ARG A 62 -2.95 10.84 -12.02
CA ARG A 62 -1.93 10.50 -13.02
C ARG A 62 -0.83 11.55 -13.18
N LYS A 63 -1.18 12.83 -13.08
CA LYS A 63 -0.22 13.95 -13.13
C LYS A 63 0.85 13.91 -12.02
N HIS A 64 0.61 13.15 -10.96
CA HIS A 64 1.55 12.94 -9.85
C HIS A 64 2.27 11.58 -9.95
N GLY A 65 2.22 10.90 -11.10
CA GLY A 65 2.86 9.59 -11.29
C GLY A 65 2.12 8.43 -10.63
N VAL A 66 0.84 8.63 -10.27
CA VAL A 66 -0.04 7.57 -9.75
C VAL A 66 -0.62 6.79 -10.92
N GLU A 67 -0.47 5.47 -10.90
CA GLU A 67 -1.03 4.55 -11.87
C GLU A 67 -1.76 3.42 -11.17
N CYS A 68 -2.58 2.69 -11.92
CA CYS A 68 -3.29 1.52 -11.38
C CYS A 68 -2.37 0.30 -11.36
N CYS A 69 -2.30 -0.35 -10.21
CA CYS A 69 -1.52 -1.54 -9.99
C CYS A 69 -2.47 -2.71 -9.68
N HIS A 70 -2.54 -3.73 -10.53
CA HIS A 70 -3.37 -4.93 -10.38
C HIS A 70 -2.75 -5.96 -9.43
N GLY A 71 -2.08 -5.50 -8.37
CA GLY A 71 -1.45 -6.34 -7.36
C GLY A 71 -1.56 -5.70 -5.98
N GLN A 72 -1.35 -6.50 -4.95
CA GLN A 72 -1.11 -5.96 -3.61
C GLN A 72 0.18 -5.14 -3.67
N SER A 73 0.11 -3.85 -3.33
CA SER A 73 1.32 -3.06 -3.10
C SER A 73 2.14 -3.77 -2.02
N LEU A 74 3.40 -4.07 -2.35
CA LEU A 74 4.33 -4.71 -1.41
C LEU A 74 4.57 -3.83 -0.17
N LYS A 75 4.33 -2.52 -0.28
CA LYS A 75 4.53 -1.54 0.80
C LYS A 75 3.27 -1.24 1.63
N GLU A 76 2.07 -1.43 1.08
CA GLU A 76 0.84 -1.17 1.84
C GLU A 76 0.59 -2.36 2.74
N LEU A 77 0.82 -2.27 4.04
CA LEU A 77 0.64 -3.38 5.00
C LEU A 77 -0.67 -3.29 5.80
N ARG A 78 -1.53 -2.31 5.52
CA ARG A 78 -2.80 -2.16 6.24
C ARG A 78 -3.89 -3.02 5.61
N CYS A 79 -4.51 -3.85 6.43
CA CYS A 79 -5.59 -4.76 6.07
C CYS A 79 -6.74 -4.04 5.37
N GLN A 80 -7.22 -2.93 5.95
CA GLN A 80 -8.37 -2.20 5.41
C GLN A 80 -8.09 -1.61 4.02
N LYS A 81 -6.86 -1.13 3.81
CA LYS A 81 -6.42 -0.55 2.53
C LYS A 81 -6.22 -1.60 1.44
N ARG A 82 -5.95 -2.84 1.84
CA ARG A 82 -5.93 -4.00 0.94
C ARG A 82 -7.33 -4.55 0.64
N GLY A 83 -8.40 -3.98 1.18
CA GLY A 83 -9.75 -4.52 1.02
C GLY A 83 -10.06 -5.70 1.95
N GLY A 84 -9.26 -5.89 3.00
CA GLY A 84 -9.50 -6.88 4.05
C GLY A 84 -10.23 -6.31 5.27
N ALA A 85 -10.61 -7.20 6.18
CA ALA A 85 -11.14 -6.87 7.49
C ALA A 85 -10.37 -7.58 8.61
N CYS A 86 -10.15 -6.86 9.72
CA CYS A 86 -9.57 -7.44 10.93
C CYS A 86 -10.63 -8.22 11.70
N ILE A 87 -10.54 -9.55 11.66
CA ILE A 87 -11.47 -10.48 12.32
C ILE A 87 -10.80 -11.14 13.53
N LYS A 88 -11.55 -11.82 14.41
CA LYS A 88 -10.94 -12.54 15.53
C LYS A 88 -10.12 -13.72 15.02
N LEU A 89 -9.11 -14.13 15.78
CA LEU A 89 -8.26 -15.28 15.42
C LEU A 89 -9.06 -16.57 15.17
N ASN A 90 -10.13 -16.79 15.95
CA ASN A 90 -10.99 -17.97 15.86
C ASN A 90 -12.11 -17.84 14.83
N ASP A 91 -12.33 -16.65 14.26
CA ASP A 91 -13.33 -16.49 13.22
C ASP A 91 -12.84 -17.17 11.93
N PHE A 92 -13.77 -17.74 11.18
CA PHE A 92 -13.47 -18.43 9.93
C PHE A 92 -12.91 -17.44 8.90
N CYS A 93 -11.79 -17.82 8.29
CA CYS A 93 -11.22 -17.20 7.11
C CYS A 93 -10.46 -18.27 6.35
N ASN A 94 -10.60 -18.30 5.03
CA ASN A 94 -9.81 -19.20 4.21
C ASN A 94 -8.32 -18.89 4.44
N ILE A 95 -7.52 -19.92 4.69
CA ILE A 95 -6.08 -19.82 4.94
C ILE A 95 -5.34 -19.05 3.84
N GLN A 96 -5.81 -19.13 2.60
CA GLN A 96 -5.26 -18.41 1.45
C GLN A 96 -5.57 -16.90 1.45
N LEU A 97 -6.53 -16.47 2.26
CA LEU A 97 -6.98 -15.08 2.40
C LEU A 97 -6.46 -14.42 3.69
N ILE A 98 -5.61 -15.12 4.46
CA ILE A 98 -4.98 -14.58 5.68
C ILE A 98 -3.67 -13.91 5.32
N PHE A 99 -3.50 -12.65 5.72
CA PHE A 99 -2.29 -11.86 5.48
C PHE A 99 -1.79 -11.21 6.77
N GLU A 100 -0.49 -10.93 6.82
CA GLU A 100 0.07 -10.07 7.86
C GLU A 100 -0.37 -8.62 7.61
N ALA A 101 -0.75 -7.93 8.69
CA ALA A 101 -1.16 -6.55 8.63
C ALA A 101 -0.75 -5.79 9.90
N GLU A 102 -0.39 -4.52 9.74
CA GLU A 102 0.07 -3.66 10.84
C GLU A 102 -1.07 -2.90 11.54
N ASP A 103 -2.24 -2.78 10.89
CA ASP A 103 -3.41 -2.04 11.39
C ASP A 103 -4.39 -2.92 12.19
N CYS A 104 -4.16 -4.24 12.28
CA CYS A 104 -5.03 -5.12 13.06
C CYS A 104 -4.67 -5.11 14.55
N PRO A 105 -5.64 -4.90 15.45
CA PRO A 105 -5.43 -4.99 16.90
C PRO A 105 -4.91 -6.37 17.34
N SER A 106 -4.24 -6.41 18.49
CA SER A 106 -3.82 -7.67 19.11
C SER A 106 -5.00 -8.65 19.26
N GLY A 107 -4.78 -9.92 18.90
CA GLY A 107 -5.83 -10.94 18.92
C GLY A 107 -6.77 -10.92 17.71
N ARG A 108 -6.42 -10.18 16.65
CA ARG A 108 -7.10 -10.20 15.35
C ARG A 108 -6.13 -10.60 14.25
N LYS A 109 -6.69 -11.11 13.14
CA LYS A 109 -5.98 -11.41 11.89
C LYS A 109 -6.63 -10.65 10.75
N CYS A 110 -5.85 -10.26 9.74
CA CYS A 110 -6.40 -9.71 8.52
C CYS A 110 -6.94 -10.83 7.64
N CYS A 111 -8.21 -10.71 7.23
CA CYS A 111 -8.85 -11.58 6.26
C CYS A 111 -9.26 -10.76 5.05
N MET A 112 -8.78 -11.13 3.87
CA MET A 112 -9.15 -10.46 2.62
C MET A 112 -10.61 -10.77 2.28
N LEU A 113 -11.38 -9.72 1.99
CA LEU A 113 -12.76 -9.84 1.53
C LEU A 113 -12.71 -9.88 0.00
N VAL A 114 -13.00 -11.05 -0.57
CA VAL A 114 -13.10 -11.29 -2.03
C VAL A 114 -14.52 -11.66 -2.41
#